data_AF-A0A953UBR2-F1
#
_entry.id   AF-A0A953UBR2-F1
#
_cell.length_a   1.000
_cell.length_b   1.000
_cell.length_c   1.000
_cell.angle_alpha   90.00
_cell.angle_beta   90.00
_cell.angle_gamma   90.00
#
_symmetry.space_group_name_H-M   'P 1'
#
loop_
_entity.id
_entity.type
_entity.pdbx_description
1 polymer ?
#
loop_
_entity_poly.entity_id
_entity_poly.type
_entity_poly.pdbx_seq_one_letter_code
_entity_poly.pdbx_strand_id
1 'polypeptide(L)'
;MLRTRITVALAASFLFGALAIAQRPERNVSPGRHPNLAAAQRLSQQAFERIVAAQEANEFDMQGHAKKAKELLEQANRELKEAAEAANRNKR
;
A
#
# COMPACT_ATOMS: atom_id res chain seq x y z
N MET A 1 30.88 -3.95 31.06
CA MET A 1 30.17 -5.06 30.38
C MET A 1 28.66 -4.84 30.23
N LEU A 2 27.99 -4.10 31.13
CA LEU A 2 26.54 -3.84 31.03
C LEU A 2 26.17 -2.77 29.97
N ARG A 3 27.00 -1.73 29.81
CA ARG A 3 26.77 -0.64 28.84
C ARG A 3 26.84 -1.09 27.38
N THR A 4 27.71 -2.05 27.08
CA THR A 4 27.90 -2.62 25.72
C THR A 4 26.73 -3.50 25.28
N ARG A 5 25.96 -4.08 26.22
CA ARG A 5 24.79 -4.92 25.92
C ARG A 5 23.55 -4.10 25.58
N ILE A 6 23.45 -2.89 26.13
CA ILE A 6 22.32 -1.97 25.90
C ILE A 6 22.42 -1.32 24.51
N THR A 7 23.63 -1.01 24.03
CA THR A 7 23.84 -0.52 22.66
C THR A 7 23.53 -1.56 21.59
N VAL A 8 23.82 -2.85 21.85
CA VAL A 8 23.47 -3.94 20.92
C VAL A 8 21.96 -4.21 20.91
N ALA A 9 21.28 -4.09 22.05
CA ALA A 9 19.83 -4.26 22.14
C ALA A 9 19.05 -3.13 21.43
N LEU A 10 19.52 -1.87 21.53
CA LEU A 10 18.92 -0.73 20.83
C LEU A 10 19.17 -0.73 19.32
N ALA A 11 20.32 -1.25 18.86
CA ALA A 11 20.61 -1.38 17.43
C ALA A 11 19.79 -2.49 16.75
N ALA A 12 19.38 -3.53 17.49
CA ALA A 12 18.56 -4.62 16.96
C ALA A 12 17.08 -4.23 16.76
N SER A 13 16.59 -3.18 17.42
CA SER A 13 15.21 -2.71 17.28
C SER A 13 14.94 -1.90 16.00
N PHE A 14 15.99 -1.47 15.28
CA PHE A 14 15.86 -0.65 14.08
C PHE A 14 15.79 -1.45 12.76
N LEU A 15 15.96 -2.77 12.80
CA LEU A 15 16.14 -3.60 11.61
C LEU A 15 14.87 -4.30 11.08
N PHE A 16 13.71 -4.14 11.72
CA PHE A 16 12.48 -4.83 11.30
C PHE A 16 11.55 -4.01 10.37
N GLY A 17 11.95 -2.81 9.94
CA GLY A 17 11.09 -1.92 9.15
C GLY A 17 11.10 -2.10 7.62
N ALA A 18 11.99 -2.93 7.06
CA ALA A 18 12.34 -2.86 5.63
C ALA A 18 11.89 -4.06 4.78
N LEU A 19 10.83 -4.77 5.15
CA LEU A 19 10.23 -5.82 4.32
C LEU A 19 8.78 -5.48 3.92
N ALA A 20 8.53 -4.25 3.47
CA ALA A 20 7.44 -4.01 2.53
C ALA A 20 7.92 -4.47 1.15
N ILE A 21 8.06 -5.79 1.00
CA ILE A 21 8.28 -6.43 -0.30
C ILE A 21 7.16 -5.91 -1.20
N ALA A 22 7.54 -5.24 -2.29
CA ALA A 22 6.68 -4.94 -3.40
C ALA A 22 6.07 -6.25 -3.91
N GLN A 23 4.97 -6.66 -3.30
CA GLN A 23 4.10 -7.70 -3.84
C GLN A 23 3.63 -7.12 -5.17
N ARG A 24 4.17 -7.68 -6.26
CA ARG A 24 3.78 -7.31 -7.62
C ARG A 24 2.24 -7.28 -7.67
N PRO A 25 1.62 -6.23 -8.21
CA PRO A 25 0.17 -6.08 -8.13
C PRO A 25 -0.50 -7.36 -8.63
N GLU A 26 -1.32 -7.97 -7.77
CA GLU A 26 -2.27 -9.01 -8.16
C GLU A 26 -2.95 -8.55 -9.44
N ARG A 27 -2.92 -9.39 -10.48
CA ARG A 27 -3.39 -9.06 -11.85
C ARG A 27 -4.57 -8.09 -11.81
N ASN A 28 -4.35 -6.87 -12.30
CA ASN A 28 -5.33 -5.77 -12.30
C ASN A 28 -6.72 -6.22 -12.75
N VAL A 29 -7.75 -5.54 -12.25
CA VAL A 29 -9.14 -5.75 -12.67
C VAL A 29 -9.23 -5.54 -14.19
N SER A 30 -9.82 -6.51 -14.89
CA SER A 30 -9.97 -6.47 -16.34
C SER A 30 -10.91 -5.32 -16.74
N PRO A 31 -10.44 -4.30 -17.49
CA PRO A 31 -11.30 -3.21 -17.92
C PRO A 31 -12.37 -3.66 -18.92
N GLY A 32 -12.12 -4.75 -19.67
CA GLY A 32 -13.11 -5.32 -20.58
C GLY A 32 -14.28 -6.02 -19.89
N ARG A 33 -14.11 -6.47 -18.63
CA ARG A 33 -15.18 -7.10 -17.84
C ARG A 33 -15.79 -6.17 -16.80
N HIS A 34 -14.97 -5.34 -16.17
CA HIS A 34 -15.36 -4.47 -15.07
C HIS A 34 -14.75 -3.05 -15.26
N PRO A 35 -15.24 -2.27 -16.23
CA PRO A 35 -14.62 -0.99 -16.59
C PRO A 35 -14.56 0.02 -15.43
N ASN A 36 -15.60 0.07 -14.61
CA ASN A 36 -15.66 0.99 -13.45
C ASN A 36 -14.71 0.57 -12.32
N LEU A 37 -14.62 -0.73 -12.01
CA LEU A 37 -13.69 -1.23 -10.99
C LEU A 37 -12.23 -1.07 -11.46
N ALA A 38 -11.96 -1.30 -12.74
CA ALA A 38 -10.64 -1.02 -13.32
C ALA A 38 -10.30 0.47 -13.29
N ALA A 39 -11.28 1.36 -13.55
CA ALA A 39 -11.10 2.80 -13.42
C ALA A 39 -10.81 3.21 -11.97
N ALA A 40 -11.56 2.67 -11.00
CA ALA A 40 -11.33 2.90 -9.58
C ALA A 40 -9.91 2.48 -9.16
N GLN A 41 -9.43 1.31 -9.58
CA GLN A 41 -8.05 0.88 -9.29
C GLN A 41 -7.00 1.84 -9.86
N ARG A 42 -7.20 2.34 -11.10
CA ARG A 42 -6.31 3.34 -11.69
C ARG A 42 -6.32 4.67 -10.93
N LEU A 43 -7.47 5.09 -10.42
CA LEU A 43 -7.59 6.32 -9.62
C LEU A 43 -6.93 6.16 -8.26
N SER A 44 -7.08 5.01 -7.59
CA SER A 44 -6.39 4.69 -6.35
C SER A 44 -4.86 4.68 -6.53
N GLN A 45 -4.36 4.14 -7.64
CA GLN A 45 -2.94 4.17 -7.98
C GLN A 45 -2.43 5.61 -8.17
N GLN A 46 -3.16 6.43 -8.94
CA GLN A 46 -2.81 7.85 -9.11
C GLN A 46 -2.83 8.60 -7.77
N ALA A 47 -3.82 8.35 -6.92
CA ALA A 47 -3.90 8.95 -5.60
C ALA A 47 -2.69 8.56 -4.73
N PHE A 48 -2.27 7.29 -4.77
CA PHE A 48 -1.09 6.82 -4.06
C PHE A 48 0.17 7.59 -4.50
N GLU A 49 0.38 7.73 -5.82
CA GLU A 49 1.53 8.47 -6.37
C GLU A 49 1.53 9.93 -5.95
N ARG A 50 0.35 10.58 -5.90
CA ARG A 50 0.23 11.95 -5.39
C ARG A 50 0.51 12.06 -3.91
N ILE A 51 0.16 11.05 -3.11
CA ILE A 51 0.52 11.03 -1.68
C ILE A 51 2.03 10.86 -1.52
N VAL A 52 2.70 10.04 -2.34
CA VAL A 52 4.17 9.92 -2.32
C VAL A 52 4.83 11.27 -2.62
N ALA A 53 4.42 11.94 -3.69
CA ALA A 53 4.91 13.28 -4.01
C ALA A 53 4.64 14.29 -2.88
N ALA A 54 3.48 14.22 -2.23
CA ALA A 54 3.16 15.06 -1.08
C ALA A 54 4.09 14.77 0.12
N GLN A 55 4.44 13.50 0.38
CA GLN A 55 5.41 13.16 1.42
C GLN A 55 6.78 13.75 1.14
N GLU A 56 7.27 13.63 -0.10
CA GLU A 56 8.56 14.19 -0.49
C GLU A 56 8.57 15.73 -0.34
N ALA A 57 7.49 16.39 -0.76
CA ALA A 57 7.35 17.84 -0.66
C ALA A 57 7.20 18.37 0.78
N ASN A 58 6.80 17.52 1.73
CA ASN A 58 6.62 17.88 3.15
C ASN A 58 7.70 17.23 4.03
N GLU A 59 8.87 16.89 3.48
CA GLU A 59 10.00 16.29 4.20
C GLU A 59 9.61 15.05 5.04
N PHE A 60 8.58 14.32 4.58
CA PHE A 60 7.97 13.19 5.27
C PHE A 60 7.29 13.53 6.63
N ASP A 61 7.22 14.80 7.03
CA ASP A 61 6.55 15.28 8.26
C ASP A 61 5.05 15.51 8.04
N MET A 62 4.34 14.43 7.72
CA MET A 62 2.87 14.43 7.58
C MET A 62 2.19 13.70 8.74
N GLN A 63 2.84 13.66 9.92
CA GLN A 63 2.35 13.02 11.14
C GLN A 63 1.85 11.57 10.95
N GLY A 64 2.40 10.85 9.97
CA GLY A 64 1.99 9.48 9.63
C GLY A 64 0.70 9.36 8.80
N HIS A 65 -0.04 10.44 8.54
CA HIS A 65 -1.28 10.40 7.76
C HIS A 65 -1.06 9.94 6.32
N ALA A 66 0.04 10.35 5.69
CA ALA A 66 0.35 9.91 4.34
C ALA A 66 0.62 8.40 4.24
N LYS A 67 1.29 7.82 5.25
CA LYS A 67 1.44 6.36 5.35
C LYS A 67 0.07 5.68 5.47
N LYS A 68 -0.78 6.17 6.38
CA LYS A 68 -2.12 5.62 6.59
C LYS A 68 -2.99 5.70 5.33
N ALA A 69 -2.94 6.81 4.61
CA ALA A 69 -3.70 7.01 3.38
C ALA A 69 -3.26 6.01 2.29
N LYS A 70 -1.94 5.80 2.11
CA LYS A 70 -1.42 4.79 1.18
C LYS A 70 -1.88 3.38 1.54
N GLU A 71 -1.81 3.00 2.82
CA GLU A 71 -2.30 1.69 3.30
C GLU A 71 -3.81 1.49 3.03
N LEU A 72 -4.61 2.55 3.16
CA LEU A 72 -6.05 2.50 2.86
C LEU A 72 -6.31 2.36 1.36
N LEU A 73 -5.54 3.04 0.50
CA LEU A 73 -5.65 2.89 -0.95
C LEU A 73 -5.24 1.49 -1.41
N GLU A 74 -4.22 0.89 -0.80
CA GLU A 74 -3.85 -0.50 -1.05
C GLU A 74 -4.96 -1.47 -0.63
N GLN A 75 -5.58 -1.27 0.55
CA GLN A 75 -6.74 -2.03 0.98
C GLN A 75 -7.90 -1.89 0.00
N ALA A 76 -8.23 -0.68 -0.41
CA ALA A 76 -9.27 -0.42 -1.40
C ALA A 76 -8.97 -1.14 -2.73
N ASN A 77 -7.71 -1.13 -3.20
CA ASN A 77 -7.32 -1.83 -4.42
C ASN A 77 -7.52 -3.35 -4.36
N ARG A 78 -7.26 -3.96 -3.20
CA ARG A 78 -7.55 -5.39 -2.96
C ARG A 78 -9.05 -5.68 -2.96
N GLU A 79 -9.84 -4.85 -2.28
CA GLU A 79 -11.30 -5.01 -2.26
C GLU A 79 -11.94 -4.84 -3.66
N LEU A 80 -11.44 -3.91 -4.48
CA LEU A 80 -11.87 -3.76 -5.87
C LEU A 80 -11.60 -5.02 -6.70
N LYS A 81 -10.49 -5.70 -6.42
CA LYS A 81 -10.12 -6.96 -7.06
C LYS A 81 -11.04 -8.10 -6.61
N GLU A 82 -11.25 -8.26 -5.31
CA GLU A 82 -12.18 -9.24 -4.75
C GLU A 82 -13.61 -9.05 -5.27
N ALA A 83 -14.07 -7.80 -5.36
CA ALA A 83 -15.37 -7.47 -5.94
C ALA A 83 -15.48 -7.92 -7.40
N ALA A 84 -14.44 -7.69 -8.21
CA ALA A 84 -14.41 -8.13 -9.60
C ALA A 84 -14.42 -9.67 -9.72
N GLU A 85 -13.73 -10.36 -8.81
CA GLU A 85 -13.70 -11.83 -8.79
C GLU A 85 -15.03 -12.42 -8.31
N ALA A 86 -15.66 -11.86 -7.28
CA ALA A 86 -16.99 -12.22 -6.85
C ALA A 86 -18.01 -12.04 -7.98
N ALA A 87 -17.98 -10.91 -8.67
CA ALA A 87 -18.84 -10.65 -9.82
C ALA A 87 -18.59 -11.63 -10.99
N ASN A 88 -17.34 -12.07 -11.20
CA ASN A 88 -17.04 -13.12 -12.20
C ASN A 88 -17.60 -14.49 -11.81
N ARG A 89 -17.59 -14.84 -10.52
CA ARG A 89 -18.14 -16.11 -10.01
C ARG A 89 -19.67 -16.16 -10.14
N ASN A 90 -20.34 -15.03 -9.90
CA ASN A 90 -21.81 -14.92 -9.97
C ASN A 90 -22.37 -14.87 -11.40
N LYS A 91 -21.53 -14.58 -12.40
CA LYS A 91 -21.91 -14.59 -13.83
C LYS A 91 -21.73 -15.97 -14.50
N ARG A 92 -21.47 -17.03 -13.72
CA ARG A 92 -21.42 -18.41 -14.21
C ARG A 92 -22.81 -18.98 -14.43
#